data_AF-A0A2I2KLZ3-F1
#
_entry.id   AF-A0A2I2KLZ3-F1
#
_cell.length_a   1.000
_cell.length_b   1.000
_cell.length_c   1.000
_cell.angle_alpha   90.00
_cell.angle_beta   90.00
_cell.angle_gamma   90.00
#
_symmetry.space_group_name_H-M   'P 1'
#
loop_
_entity.id
_entity.type
_entity.pdbx_description
1 polymer ?
#
loop_
_entity_poly.entity_id
_entity_poly.type
_entity_poly.pdbx_seq_one_letter_code
_entity_poly.pdbx_strand_id
1 'polypeptide(L)'
;MPDGGDHYRPVSRPYVRRFEYRYTEHVFDKLQLIDIALAEFERLLGVGEVIAEAPSGLLVVRELVLLIEWLRPLHVVVGVAESRRCETLITVYEPYPAEWSGDLRRRR
;
A
#
# COMPACT_ATOMS: atom_id res chain seq x y z
N MET A 1 -7.65 15.17 -22.84
CA MET A 1 -8.95 14.62 -22.38
C MET A 1 -8.80 13.12 -22.20
N PRO A 2 -9.14 12.52 -21.04
CA PRO A 2 -9.19 13.08 -19.70
C PRO A 2 -7.87 12.86 -18.95
N ASP A 3 -7.75 13.59 -17.85
CA ASP A 3 -6.66 13.62 -16.89
C ASP A 3 -6.36 12.21 -16.34
N GLY A 4 -5.13 11.73 -16.52
CA GLY A 4 -4.63 10.47 -15.96
C GLY A 4 -4.36 10.58 -14.46
N GLY A 5 -5.29 11.17 -13.71
CA GLY A 5 -5.23 11.21 -12.27
C GLY A 5 -5.23 9.78 -11.74
N ASP A 6 -4.22 9.43 -10.95
CA ASP A 6 -4.22 8.25 -10.10
C ASP A 6 -5.34 8.47 -9.06
N HIS A 7 -6.60 8.27 -9.49
CA HIS A 7 -7.80 8.54 -8.69
C HIS A 7 -7.97 7.42 -7.68
N TYR A 8 -7.15 7.45 -6.64
CA TYR A 8 -7.40 6.67 -5.45
C TYR A 8 -8.75 7.09 -4.87
N ARG A 9 -9.69 6.15 -4.87
CA ARG A 9 -10.93 6.28 -4.12
C ARG A 9 -10.60 6.00 -2.66
N PRO A 10 -10.87 6.96 -1.74
CA PRO A 10 -10.65 6.72 -0.33
C PRO A 10 -11.56 5.59 0.13
N VAL A 11 -10.96 4.60 0.78
CA VAL A 11 -11.65 3.47 1.40
C VAL A 11 -11.14 3.33 2.84
N SER A 12 -11.86 2.61 3.68
CA SER A 12 -11.38 2.25 5.02
C SER A 12 -11.84 0.83 5.24
N ARG A 13 -10.94 -0.13 4.99
CA ARG A 13 -11.18 -1.55 5.29
C ARG A 13 -9.91 -2.19 5.81
N PRO A 14 -10.00 -3.19 6.70
CA PRO A 14 -8.84 -3.97 7.07
C PRO A 14 -8.25 -4.59 5.80
N TYR A 15 -6.93 -4.54 5.69
CA TYR A 15 -6.23 -5.25 4.64
C TYR A 15 -6.32 -6.74 4.94
N VAL A 16 -7.02 -7.46 4.06
CA VAL A 16 -7.17 -8.90 4.14
C VAL A 16 -6.43 -9.48 2.97
N ARG A 17 -5.40 -10.28 3.27
CA ARG A 17 -4.70 -11.08 2.28
C ARG A 17 -5.69 -11.93 1.50
N ARG A 18 -5.82 -11.70 0.20
CA ARG A 18 -6.67 -12.52 -0.70
C ARG A 18 -5.84 -13.56 -1.43
N PHE A 19 -4.59 -13.24 -1.74
CA PHE A 19 -3.72 -14.05 -2.57
C PHE A 19 -2.28 -14.16 -2.03
N GLU A 20 -1.41 -14.86 -2.74
CA GLU A 20 0.02 -14.88 -2.44
C GLU A 20 0.69 -13.54 -2.75
N TYR A 21 1.62 -13.14 -1.87
CA TYR A 21 2.41 -11.94 -2.02
C TYR A 21 3.59 -12.16 -2.94
N ARG A 22 3.85 -11.16 -3.78
CA ARG A 22 5.11 -10.97 -4.47
C ARG A 22 5.67 -9.62 -4.08
N TYR A 23 6.91 -9.64 -3.63
CA TYR A 23 7.65 -8.43 -3.33
C TYR A 23 8.42 -8.01 -4.58
N THR A 24 8.33 -6.74 -4.96
CA THR A 24 9.28 -6.17 -5.92
C THR A 24 10.62 -5.93 -5.22
N GLU A 25 11.71 -5.89 -6.00
CA GLU A 25 13.04 -5.50 -5.49
C GLU A 25 12.98 -4.16 -4.74
N HIS A 26 12.20 -3.22 -5.26
CA HIS A 26 11.99 -1.91 -4.68
C HIS A 26 11.40 -1.93 -3.25
N VAL A 27 10.56 -2.92 -2.93
CA VAL A 27 10.06 -3.07 -1.55
C VAL A 27 11.22 -3.43 -0.62
N PHE A 28 12.10 -4.35 -1.00
CA PHE A 28 13.23 -4.73 -0.17
C PHE A 28 14.18 -3.56 0.07
N ASP A 29 14.50 -2.78 -0.95
CA ASP A 29 15.32 -1.57 -0.81
C ASP A 29 14.72 -0.60 0.21
N LYS A 30 13.40 -0.39 0.14
CA LYS A 30 12.69 0.52 1.05
C LYS A 30 12.62 -0.01 2.46
N LEU A 31 12.36 -1.31 2.65
CA LEU A 31 12.37 -1.92 3.99
C LEU A 31 13.74 -1.79 4.66
N GLN A 32 14.83 -1.94 3.90
CA GLN A 32 16.19 -1.69 4.41
C GLN A 32 16.39 -0.23 4.81
N LEU A 33 15.93 0.73 4.01
CA LEU A 33 16.03 2.16 4.33
C LEU A 33 15.21 2.55 5.57
N ILE A 34 14.07 1.90 5.78
CA ILE A 34 13.17 2.11 6.93
C ILE A 34 13.67 1.35 8.17
N ASP A 35 14.69 0.50 8.02
CA ASP A 35 15.24 -0.37 9.06
C ASP A 35 14.16 -1.29 9.68
N ILE A 36 13.35 -1.90 8.82
CA ILE A 36 12.31 -2.85 9.22
C ILE A 36 12.60 -4.24 8.64
N ALA A 37 12.57 -5.25 9.52
CA ALA A 37 12.71 -6.64 9.10
C ALA A 37 11.48 -7.11 8.30
N LEU A 38 11.69 -7.93 7.27
CA LEU A 38 10.61 -8.44 6.44
C LEU A 38 9.52 -9.14 7.26
N ALA A 39 9.90 -9.98 8.23
CA ALA A 39 8.94 -10.68 9.08
C ALA A 39 8.09 -9.72 9.93
N GLU A 40 8.66 -8.59 10.35
CA GLU A 40 7.94 -7.56 11.08
C GLU A 40 6.97 -6.81 10.16
N PHE A 41 7.45 -6.46 8.97
CA PHE A 41 6.62 -5.88 7.93
C PHE A 41 5.43 -6.76 7.56
N GLU A 42 5.61 -8.08 7.42
CA GLU A 42 4.52 -9.02 7.15
C GLU A 42 3.49 -9.07 8.29
N ARG A 43 3.95 -8.99 9.56
CA ARG A 43 3.05 -8.91 10.72
C ARG A 43 2.22 -7.63 10.69
N LEU A 44 2.87 -6.49 10.46
CA LEU A 44 2.20 -5.18 10.36
C LEU A 44 1.22 -5.16 9.20
N LEU A 45 1.59 -5.74 8.07
CA LEU A 45 0.72 -5.82 6.91
C LEU A 45 -0.59 -6.57 7.25
N GLY A 46 -0.52 -7.63 8.06
CA GLY A 46 -1.70 -8.35 8.54
C GLY A 46 -2.68 -7.53 9.40
N VAL A 47 -2.23 -6.42 10.00
CA VAL A 47 -3.07 -5.46 10.75
C VAL A 47 -3.25 -4.14 10.01
N GLY A 48 -2.78 -4.05 8.76
CA GLY A 48 -2.87 -2.86 7.93
C GLY A 48 -4.30 -2.48 7.56
N GLU A 49 -4.51 -1.21 7.22
CA GLU A 49 -5.78 -0.69 6.73
C GLU A 49 -5.64 -0.24 5.28
N VAL A 50 -6.48 -0.74 4.38
CA VAL A 50 -6.59 -0.17 3.03
C VAL A 50 -7.30 1.18 3.17
N ILE A 51 -6.56 2.25 2.86
CA ILE A 51 -7.03 3.64 2.94
C ILE A 51 -7.45 4.21 1.59
N ALA A 52 -7.00 3.58 0.50
CA ALA A 52 -7.28 4.04 -0.84
C ALA A 52 -7.19 2.90 -1.84
N GLU A 53 -8.01 2.93 -2.89
CA GLU A 53 -7.94 1.98 -4.01
C GLU A 53 -8.08 2.71 -5.35
N ALA A 54 -7.25 2.36 -6.32
CA ALA A 54 -7.28 2.92 -7.67
C ALA A 54 -7.35 1.79 -8.71
N PRO A 55 -8.22 1.88 -9.72
CA PRO A 55 -8.18 0.96 -10.85
C PRO A 55 -6.90 1.24 -11.66
N SER A 56 -6.02 0.25 -11.76
CA SER A 56 -4.74 0.34 -12.51
C SER A 56 -4.80 -0.43 -13.84
N GLY A 57 -5.99 -0.86 -14.25
CA GLY A 57 -6.28 -1.59 -15.49
C GLY A 57 -7.62 -2.32 -15.41
N LEU A 58 -7.94 -3.11 -16.44
CA LEU A 58 -9.22 -3.84 -16.54
C LEU A 58 -9.43 -4.87 -15.41
N LEU A 59 -8.36 -5.44 -14.85
CA LEU A 59 -8.39 -6.52 -13.85
C LEU A 59 -7.33 -6.34 -12.75
N VAL A 60 -6.76 -5.14 -12.63
CA VAL A 60 -5.71 -4.83 -11.67
C VAL A 60 -6.12 -3.61 -10.86
N VAL A 61 -6.14 -3.76 -9.54
CA VAL A 61 -6.41 -2.69 -8.58
C VAL A 61 -5.13 -2.37 -7.83
N ARG A 62 -4.81 -1.08 -7.67
CA ARG A 62 -3.79 -0.60 -6.75
C ARG A 62 -4.45 -0.25 -5.43
N GLU A 63 -4.15 -0.99 -4.40
CA GLU A 63 -4.55 -0.71 -3.03
C GLU A 63 -3.41 0.03 -2.33
N LEU A 64 -3.76 1.09 -1.62
CA LEU A 64 -2.87 1.79 -0.70
C LEU A 64 -3.22 1.34 0.71
N VAL A 65 -2.29 0.65 1.33
CA VAL A 65 -2.40 0.13 2.69
C VAL A 65 -1.60 1.02 3.63
N LEU A 66 -2.25 1.53 4.67
CA LEU A 66 -1.64 2.27 5.75
C LEU A 66 -1.37 1.33 6.92
N LEU A 67 -0.13 1.32 7.37
CA LEU A 67 0.34 0.61 8.56
C LEU A 67 0.64 1.66 9.63
N ILE A 68 -0.20 1.76 10.65
CA ILE A 68 -0.06 2.77 11.72
C ILE A 68 0.63 2.19 12.98
N GLU A 69 0.57 0.86 13.18
CA GLU A 69 1.02 0.22 14.42
C GLU A 69 2.55 0.01 14.53
N TRP A 70 3.35 0.70 13.70
CA TRP A 70 4.81 0.69 13.80
C TRP A 70 5.33 1.98 14.45
N LEU A 71 6.63 2.03 14.75
CA LEU A 71 7.33 3.23 15.24
C LEU A 71 6.99 4.49 14.43
N ARG A 72 6.66 4.33 13.15
CA ARG A 72 6.23 5.39 12.23
C ARG A 72 5.15 4.85 11.29
N PRO A 73 4.20 5.69 10.84
CA PRO A 73 3.20 5.28 9.86
C PRO A 73 3.90 4.93 8.54
N LEU A 74 3.45 3.85 7.89
CA LEU A 74 3.96 3.43 6.59
C LEU A 74 2.82 3.29 5.59
N HIS A 75 3.06 3.72 4.37
CA HIS A 75 2.20 3.49 3.21
C HIS A 75 2.80 2.40 2.36
N VAL A 76 1.99 1.41 2.04
CA VAL A 76 2.33 0.28 1.17
C VAL A 76 1.41 0.33 -0.04
N VAL A 77 1.99 0.30 -1.22
CA VAL A 77 1.22 0.18 -2.47
C VAL A 77 1.21 -1.28 -2.88
N VAL A 78 0.02 -1.86 -2.96
CA VAL A 78 -0.21 -3.25 -3.34
C VAL A 78 -0.97 -3.28 -4.66
N GLY A 79 -0.42 -3.94 -5.67
CA GLY A 79 -1.10 -4.26 -6.92
C GLY A 79 -1.81 -5.61 -6.82
N VAL A 80 -3.13 -5.60 -6.76
CA VAL A 80 -3.98 -6.80 -6.76
C VAL A 80 -4.36 -7.15 -8.20
N ALA A 81 -3.89 -8.29 -8.69
CA ALA A 81 -4.26 -8.82 -9.99
C ALA A 81 -5.19 -10.04 -9.83
N GLU A 82 -6.51 -9.81 -9.88
CA GLU A 82 -7.51 -10.87 -9.68
C GLU A 82 -7.40 -11.98 -10.72
N SER A 83 -7.11 -11.61 -11.98
CA SER A 83 -6.91 -12.56 -13.09
C SER A 83 -5.75 -13.52 -12.86
N ARG A 84 -4.74 -13.08 -12.12
CA ARG A 84 -3.55 -13.88 -11.79
C ARG A 84 -3.60 -14.42 -10.36
N ARG A 85 -4.65 -14.11 -9.60
CA ARG A 85 -4.78 -14.44 -8.17
C ARG A 85 -3.49 -14.15 -7.42
N CYS A 86 -2.98 -12.93 -7.56
CA CYS A 86 -1.68 -12.52 -7.04
C CYS A 86 -1.73 -11.08 -6.54
N GLU A 87 -1.07 -10.83 -5.43
CA GLU A 87 -0.87 -9.50 -4.87
C GLU A 87 0.61 -9.13 -4.95
N THR A 88 0.93 -8.02 -5.59
CA THR A 88 2.30 -7.55 -5.76
C THR A 88 2.51 -6.31 -4.91
N LEU A 89 3.37 -6.38 -3.90
CA LEU A 89 3.79 -5.21 -3.16
C LEU A 89 4.75 -4.42 -4.04
N ILE A 90 4.33 -3.23 -4.43
CA ILE A 90 5.03 -2.39 -5.41
C ILE A 90 6.07 -1.52 -4.70
N THR A 91 5.68 -0.87 -3.60
CA THR A 91 6.55 0.02 -2.83
C THR A 91 6.03 0.18 -1.40
N VAL A 92 6.94 0.58 -0.50
CA VAL A 92 6.64 1.01 0.87
C VAL A 92 7.37 2.32 1.15
N TYR A 93 6.71 3.27 1.80
CA TYR A 93 7.29 4.56 2.15
C TYR A 93 6.64 5.16 3.40
N GLU A 94 7.36 6.02 4.11
CA GLU A 94 6.79 6.84 5.17
C GLU A 94 5.99 8.00 4.53
N PRO A 95 4.69 8.17 4.85
CA PRO A 95 3.91 9.24 4.29
C PRO A 95 4.41 10.60 4.78
N TYR A 96 4.65 11.51 3.85
CA TYR A 96 5.12 12.85 4.18
C TYR A 96 3.96 13.72 4.67
N PRO A 97 3.96 14.24 5.92
CA PRO A 97 2.82 14.92 6.50
C PRO A 97 2.42 16.21 5.77
N ALA A 98 3.30 16.78 4.94
CA ALA A 98 2.97 17.92 4.09
C ALA A 98 2.11 17.54 2.87
N GLU A 99 2.20 16.29 2.39
CA GLU A 99 1.44 15.78 1.24
C GLU A 99 0.14 15.06 1.65
N TRP A 100 -0.03 14.79 2.94
CA TRP A 100 -1.14 14.00 3.47
C TRP A 100 -1.98 14.78 4.50
N SER A 101 -3.24 14.40 4.66
CA SER A 101 -4.14 14.88 5.71
C SER A 101 -3.57 14.52 7.09
N GLY A 102 -4.03 15.17 8.17
CA GLY A 102 -3.56 14.90 9.54
C GLY A 102 -3.65 13.42 9.95
N ASP A 103 -4.66 12.71 9.45
CA ASP A 103 -4.85 11.27 9.69
C ASP A 103 -4.05 10.37 8.72
N LEU A 104 -3.24 10.93 7.83
CA LEU A 104 -2.43 10.24 6.81
C LEU A 104 -3.21 9.31 5.87
N ARG A 105 -4.53 9.45 5.83
CA ARG A 105 -5.46 8.63 5.04
C ARG A 105 -5.78 9.22 3.67
N ARG A 106 -5.62 10.54 3.50
CA ARG A 106 -5.93 11.23 2.26
C ARG A 106 -4.77 12.10 1.81
N ARG A 107 -4.46 12.07 0.52
CA ARG A 107 -3.52 13.02 -0.09
C ARG A 107 -4.17 14.41 -0.12
N ARG A 108 -3.40 15.46 0.17
CA ARG A 108 -3.85 16.86 0.10
C ARG A 108 -3.97 17.35 -1.34
#